data_AF-A0A3R9NF60-F1
#
_entry.id   AF-A0A3R9NF60-F1
#
_cell.length_a   1.000
_cell.length_b   1.000
_cell.length_c   1.000
_cell.angle_alpha   90.00
_cell.angle_beta   90.00
_cell.angle_gamma   90.00
#
_symmetry.space_group_name_H-M   'P 1'
#
loop_
_entity.id
_entity.type
_entity.pdbx_description
1 polymer ?
#
loop_
_entity_poly.entity_id
_entity_poly.type
_entity_poly.pdbx_seq_one_letter_code
_entity_poly.pdbx_strand_id
1 'polypeptide(L)'
;MLAQLAIFTGLSVVLAVVGIFPGMILVSEQKNIIQMITTIVIVIPALVFLMTIFFRPTPNLLINMTLNLSGISDWRTHQYYIETQTHPHAMFDGATWNTRYYKEIPSRFFITGVNIFALGNIQLICPGEINAARAASLKTTADDFEAYDLRSKALKRTAMKCIPFKKEQIHQWDSPISDPVFYQKVKSTSSNSILDLLKEIKPPHAS
;
A
#
# COMPACT_ATOMS: atom_id res chain seq x y z
N MET A 1 -7.27 -10.36 -21.35
CA MET A 1 -7.62 -11.22 -20.19
C MET A 1 -7.78 -12.69 -20.58
N LEU A 2 -8.70 -13.08 -21.49
CA LEU A 2 -8.88 -14.49 -21.90
C LEU A 2 -7.61 -15.14 -22.52
N ALA A 3 -6.94 -14.42 -23.43
CA ALA A 3 -5.68 -14.91 -24.02
C ALA A 3 -4.57 -15.08 -22.96
N GLN A 4 -4.53 -14.21 -21.96
CA GLN A 4 -3.54 -14.25 -20.88
C GLN A 4 -3.82 -15.40 -19.91
N LEU A 5 -5.10 -15.63 -19.61
CA LEU A 5 -5.54 -16.78 -18.84
C LEU A 5 -5.15 -18.06 -19.59
N ALA A 6 -5.44 -18.16 -20.89
CA ALA A 6 -5.08 -19.31 -21.72
C ALA A 6 -3.57 -19.56 -21.79
N ILE A 7 -2.75 -18.51 -21.91
CA ILE A 7 -1.27 -18.64 -21.88
C ILE A 7 -0.83 -19.13 -20.51
N PHE A 8 -1.33 -18.56 -19.41
CA PHE A 8 -0.98 -18.99 -18.06
C PHE A 8 -1.42 -20.44 -17.79
N THR A 9 -2.64 -20.82 -18.20
CA THR A 9 -3.14 -22.18 -18.08
C THR A 9 -2.32 -23.14 -18.93
N GLY A 10 -2.00 -22.79 -20.18
CA GLY A 10 -1.14 -23.58 -21.05
C GLY A 10 0.26 -23.78 -20.45
N LEU A 11 0.88 -22.72 -19.94
CA LEU A 11 2.18 -22.79 -19.26
C LEU A 11 2.12 -23.64 -17.98
N SER A 12 1.04 -23.55 -17.20
CA SER A 12 0.83 -24.40 -16.01
C SER A 12 0.64 -25.88 -16.36
N VAL A 13 -0.02 -26.18 -17.47
CA VAL A 13 -0.17 -27.55 -17.97
C VAL A 13 1.16 -28.09 -18.48
N VAL A 14 1.93 -27.29 -19.23
CA VAL A 14 3.29 -27.67 -19.66
C VAL A 14 4.20 -27.89 -18.44
N LEU A 15 4.13 -27.02 -17.44
CA LEU A 15 4.82 -27.17 -16.15
C LEU A 15 4.46 -28.47 -15.43
N ALA A 16 3.17 -28.80 -15.37
CA ALA A 16 2.69 -30.03 -14.75
C ALA A 16 3.19 -31.26 -15.53
N VAL A 17 3.08 -31.25 -16.85
CA VAL A 17 3.54 -32.36 -17.71
C VAL A 17 5.06 -32.53 -17.61
N VAL A 18 5.84 -31.45 -17.75
CA VAL A 18 7.31 -31.48 -17.63
C VAL A 18 7.77 -31.76 -16.20
N GLY A 19 6.99 -31.40 -15.18
CA GLY A 19 7.26 -31.74 -13.78
C GLY A 19 6.98 -33.21 -13.46
N ILE A 20 5.95 -33.80 -14.08
CA ILE A 20 5.57 -35.21 -13.91
C ILE A 20 6.46 -36.12 -14.76
N PHE A 21 6.96 -35.67 -15.92
CA PHE A 21 7.76 -36.44 -16.86
C PHE A 21 9.05 -37.06 -16.26
N PRO A 22 9.92 -36.32 -15.53
CA PRO A 22 11.04 -36.91 -14.82
C PRO A 22 10.55 -37.84 -13.71
N GLY A 23 9.43 -37.54 -13.05
CA GLY A 23 8.79 -38.42 -12.06
C GLY A 23 8.39 -39.79 -12.65
N MET A 24 7.86 -39.82 -13.88
CA MET A 24 7.48 -41.08 -14.54
C MET A 24 8.70 -41.90 -14.99
N ILE A 25 9.74 -41.24 -15.50
CA ILE A 25 10.99 -41.91 -15.90
C ILE A 25 11.74 -42.45 -14.67
N LEU A 26 11.80 -41.69 -13.57
CA LEU A 26 12.43 -42.11 -12.30
C LEU A 26 11.66 -43.21 -11.56
N VAL A 27 10.32 -43.22 -11.65
CA VAL A 27 9.50 -44.30 -11.08
C VAL A 27 9.66 -45.60 -11.87
N SER A 28 9.94 -45.54 -13.18
CA SER A 28 10.21 -46.73 -13.98
C SER A 28 11.64 -47.26 -13.88
N GLU A 29 12.64 -46.45 -13.48
CA GLU A 29 14.09 -46.79 -13.55
C GLU A 29 14.89 -46.87 -12.21
N GLN A 30 14.28 -47.21 -11.06
CA GLN A 30 14.93 -47.71 -9.81
C GLN A 30 15.29 -46.74 -8.65
N LYS A 31 15.10 -47.29 -7.44
CA LYS A 31 15.89 -47.28 -6.15
C LYS A 31 16.55 -46.01 -5.57
N ASN A 32 16.83 -44.94 -6.32
CA ASN A 32 17.59 -43.78 -5.81
C ASN A 32 16.71 -42.54 -5.57
N ILE A 33 16.06 -42.53 -4.40
CA ILE A 33 15.21 -41.43 -3.90
C ILE A 33 15.95 -40.08 -3.92
N ILE A 34 17.27 -40.06 -3.71
CA ILE A 34 18.09 -38.85 -3.69
C ILE A 34 18.06 -38.14 -5.06
N GLN A 35 18.22 -38.87 -6.16
CA GLN A 35 18.25 -38.30 -7.52
C GLN A 35 16.88 -37.70 -7.92
N MET A 36 15.79 -38.34 -7.47
CA MET A 36 14.43 -37.84 -7.63
C MET A 36 14.24 -36.50 -6.90
N ILE A 37 14.64 -36.44 -5.63
CA ILE A 37 14.55 -35.22 -4.82
C ILE A 37 15.39 -34.10 -5.44
N THR A 38 16.63 -34.38 -5.84
CA THR A 38 17.51 -33.38 -6.45
C THR A 38 16.92 -32.82 -7.74
N THR A 39 16.32 -33.66 -8.59
CA THR A 39 15.70 -33.21 -9.84
C THR A 39 14.50 -32.31 -9.60
N ILE A 40 13.61 -32.68 -8.66
CA ILE A 40 12.42 -31.89 -8.30
C ILE A 40 12.83 -30.53 -7.71
N VAL A 41 13.81 -30.53 -6.81
CA VAL A 41 14.30 -29.30 -6.14
C VAL A 41 14.98 -28.34 -7.12
N ILE A 42 15.53 -28.81 -8.24
CA ILE A 42 16.19 -27.95 -9.24
C ILE A 42 15.21 -27.50 -10.34
N VAL A 43 14.45 -28.44 -10.91
CA VAL A 43 13.63 -28.19 -12.10
C VAL A 43 12.42 -27.29 -11.77
N ILE A 44 11.75 -27.51 -10.63
CA ILE A 44 10.58 -26.72 -10.27
C ILE A 44 10.93 -25.24 -10.04
N PRO A 45 11.95 -24.88 -9.23
CA PRO A 45 12.33 -23.48 -9.07
C PRO A 45 12.85 -22.84 -10.36
N ALA A 46 13.57 -23.59 -11.21
CA ALA A 46 14.04 -23.09 -12.50
C ALA A 46 12.86 -22.70 -13.40
N LEU A 47 11.81 -23.52 -13.46
CA LEU A 47 10.63 -23.21 -14.25
C LEU A 47 9.81 -22.04 -13.65
N VAL A 48 9.66 -21.97 -12.33
CA VAL A 48 9.04 -20.81 -11.66
C VAL A 48 9.84 -19.54 -11.97
N PHE A 49 11.17 -19.60 -11.95
CA PHE A 49 12.03 -18.48 -12.32
C PHE A 49 11.79 -18.04 -13.78
N LEU A 50 11.69 -18.98 -14.73
CA LEU A 50 11.35 -18.66 -16.12
C LEU A 50 9.98 -17.97 -16.26
N MET A 51 8.99 -18.35 -15.45
CA MET A 51 7.68 -17.67 -15.42
C MET A 51 7.78 -16.22 -14.99
N THR A 52 8.72 -15.88 -14.10
CA THR A 52 8.90 -14.49 -13.64
C THR A 52 9.41 -13.54 -14.73
N ILE A 53 10.05 -14.08 -15.77
CA ILE A 53 10.51 -13.31 -16.94
C ILE A 53 9.31 -12.82 -17.76
N PHE A 54 8.34 -13.71 -18.01
CA PHE A 54 7.13 -13.40 -18.78
C PHE A 54 6.07 -12.66 -17.96
N PHE A 55 6.02 -12.94 -16.65
CA PHE A 55 5.10 -12.30 -15.71
C PHE A 55 5.89 -11.49 -14.67
N ARG A 56 6.48 -10.36 -15.11
CA ARG A 56 7.27 -9.45 -14.25
C ARG A 56 6.60 -9.02 -12.92
N PRO A 57 5.26 -8.89 -12.81
CA PRO A 57 4.63 -8.57 -11.53
C PRO A 57 4.71 -9.69 -10.48
N THR A 58 4.93 -10.95 -10.90
CA THR A 58 4.80 -12.14 -10.04
C THR A 58 5.76 -12.12 -8.84
N PRO A 59 7.08 -11.86 -8.99
CA PRO A 59 7.97 -11.74 -7.83
C PRO A 59 7.52 -10.65 -6.85
N ASN A 60 7.14 -9.48 -7.36
CA ASN A 60 6.71 -8.35 -6.51
C ASN A 60 5.41 -8.64 -5.77
N LEU A 61 4.49 -9.39 -6.39
CA LEU A 61 3.28 -9.85 -5.73
C LEU A 61 3.59 -10.79 -4.56
N LEU A 62 4.45 -11.79 -4.79
CA LEU A 62 4.87 -12.74 -3.76
C LEU A 62 5.56 -12.02 -2.59
N ILE A 63 6.52 -11.15 -2.88
CA ILE A 63 7.22 -10.34 -1.86
C ILE A 63 6.20 -9.54 -1.05
N ASN A 64 5.28 -8.82 -1.71
CA ASN A 64 4.27 -8.02 -1.02
C ASN A 64 3.34 -8.87 -0.15
N MET A 65 2.97 -10.08 -0.59
CA MET A 65 2.16 -10.99 0.21
C MET A 65 2.93 -11.48 1.43
N THR A 66 4.19 -11.91 1.26
CA THR A 66 5.04 -12.35 2.37
C THR A 66 5.25 -11.24 3.40
N LEU A 67 5.58 -10.02 2.96
CA LEU A 67 5.75 -8.88 3.86
C LEU A 67 4.46 -8.51 4.60
N ASN A 68 3.31 -8.65 3.94
CA ASN A 68 2.01 -8.40 4.57
C ASN A 68 1.64 -9.48 5.59
N LEU A 69 1.88 -10.75 5.27
CA LEU A 69 1.64 -11.87 6.19
C LEU A 69 2.55 -11.83 7.42
N SER A 70 3.79 -11.39 7.26
CA SER A 70 4.73 -11.25 8.38
C SER A 70 4.51 -9.97 9.21
N GLY A 71 3.52 -9.14 8.86
CA GLY A 71 3.26 -7.85 9.52
C GLY A 71 4.34 -6.79 9.29
N ILE A 72 5.25 -7.00 8.33
CA ILE A 72 6.26 -6.01 7.95
C ILE A 72 5.62 -4.91 7.12
N SER A 73 4.57 -5.18 6.36
CA SER A 73 3.78 -4.16 5.68
C SER A 73 2.30 -4.30 6.07
N ASP A 74 1.61 -3.20 6.35
CA ASP A 74 0.15 -3.15 6.40
C ASP A 74 -0.36 -2.09 5.42
N TRP A 75 -1.02 -2.56 4.37
CA TRP A 75 -1.53 -1.70 3.30
C TRP A 75 -2.92 -1.14 3.58
N ARG A 76 -3.48 -1.44 4.76
CA ARG A 76 -4.69 -0.79 5.23
C ARG A 76 -4.40 0.66 5.60
N THR A 77 -5.44 1.48 5.48
CA THR A 77 -5.38 2.87 5.91
C THR A 77 -5.71 2.92 7.39
N HIS A 78 -4.81 3.51 8.17
CA HIS A 78 -4.90 3.62 9.60
C HIS A 78 -4.90 5.09 10.03
N GLN A 79 -5.41 5.31 11.23
CA GLN A 79 -5.30 6.58 11.92
C GLN A 79 -4.09 6.52 12.85
N TYR A 80 -3.31 7.60 12.88
CA TYR A 80 -2.15 7.73 13.74
C TYR A 80 -2.25 9.00 14.56
N TYR A 81 -1.72 8.98 15.78
CA TYR A 81 -1.44 10.20 16.53
C TYR A 81 0.06 10.43 16.65
N ILE A 82 0.43 11.70 16.66
CA ILE A 82 1.80 12.19 16.81
C ILE A 82 1.78 13.30 17.86
N GLU A 83 2.77 13.31 18.74
CA GLU A 83 2.94 14.39 19.71
C GLU A 83 3.55 15.61 19.04
N THR A 84 2.92 16.78 19.24
CA THR A 84 3.31 18.04 18.60
C THR A 84 4.74 18.47 18.94
N GLN A 85 5.28 18.00 20.06
CA GLN A 85 6.65 18.22 20.51
C GLN A 85 7.70 17.46 19.68
N THR A 86 7.35 16.31 19.10
CA THR A 86 8.27 15.50 18.29
C THR A 86 8.28 15.95 16.83
N HIS A 87 7.12 16.31 16.29
CA HIS A 87 6.96 16.78 14.92
C HIS A 87 5.90 17.88 14.88
N PRO A 88 6.15 19.01 14.19
CA PRO A 88 5.15 20.04 14.00
C PRO A 88 4.07 19.58 13.01
N HIS A 89 2.80 19.86 13.33
CA HIS A 89 1.65 19.55 12.47
C HIS A 89 1.78 20.15 11.05
N ALA A 90 2.52 21.26 10.88
CA ALA A 90 2.78 21.89 9.58
C ALA A 90 3.54 21.00 8.59
N MET A 91 4.21 19.93 9.04
CA MET A 91 4.82 18.94 8.15
C MET A 91 3.78 18.06 7.43
N PHE A 92 2.53 18.04 7.91
CA PHE A 92 1.46 17.16 7.43
C PHE A 92 0.30 18.00 6.93
N ASP A 93 0.24 18.25 5.62
CA ASP A 93 -0.86 19.04 5.06
C ASP A 93 -2.21 18.32 5.22
N GLY A 94 -3.26 19.10 5.47
CA GLY A 94 -4.59 18.56 5.76
C GLY A 94 -5.23 17.85 4.56
N ALA A 95 -4.85 18.16 3.33
CA ALA A 95 -5.43 17.56 2.13
C ALA A 95 -4.83 16.18 1.82
N THR A 96 -3.53 16.00 2.03
CA THR A 96 -2.84 14.72 1.75
C THR A 96 -2.90 13.75 2.93
N TRP A 97 -2.73 14.27 4.15
CA TRP A 97 -2.61 13.45 5.37
C TRP A 97 -3.86 13.45 6.25
N ASN A 98 -4.90 14.21 5.88
CA ASN A 98 -6.11 14.34 6.70
C ASN A 98 -5.80 14.74 8.16
N THR A 99 -4.92 15.73 8.30
CA THR A 99 -4.38 16.21 9.57
C THR A 99 -5.46 16.88 10.43
N ARG A 100 -5.64 16.36 11.64
CA ARG A 100 -6.72 16.70 12.57
C ARG A 100 -6.20 16.92 13.98
N TYR A 101 -6.96 17.67 14.77
CA TYR A 101 -6.80 17.74 16.22
C TYR A 101 -8.15 17.57 16.91
N TYR A 102 -8.09 17.18 18.18
CA TYR A 102 -9.25 17.11 19.06
C TYR A 102 -9.00 18.07 20.21
N LYS A 103 -10.03 18.84 20.58
CA LYS A 103 -9.90 19.86 21.65
C LYS A 103 -9.59 19.22 22.99
N GLU A 104 -10.04 17.98 23.19
CA GLU A 104 -9.82 17.19 24.39
C GLU A 104 -8.38 16.66 24.50
N ILE A 105 -7.61 16.65 23.41
CA ILE A 105 -6.24 16.10 23.36
C ILE A 105 -5.29 17.09 22.66
N PRO A 106 -5.06 18.28 23.23
CA PRO A 106 -4.36 19.38 22.55
C PRO A 106 -2.86 19.13 22.33
N SER A 107 -2.25 18.19 23.05
CA SER A 107 -0.81 17.86 22.89
C SER A 107 -0.52 17.00 21.66
N ARG A 108 -1.56 16.46 21.01
CA ARG A 108 -1.44 15.49 19.91
C ARG A 108 -2.24 15.95 18.71
N PHE A 109 -1.73 15.64 17.53
CA PHE A 109 -2.49 15.73 16.29
C PHE A 109 -2.56 14.35 15.64
N PHE A 110 -3.51 14.20 14.73
CA PHE A 110 -3.86 12.94 14.10
C PHE A 110 -3.69 13.04 12.60
N ILE A 111 -3.19 11.98 11.99
CA ILE A 111 -3.06 11.84 10.54
C ILE A 111 -3.64 10.51 10.08
N THR A 112 -3.96 10.43 8.80
CA THR A 112 -4.34 9.20 8.12
C THR A 112 -3.19 8.76 7.22
N GLY A 113 -2.78 7.51 7.34
CA GLY A 113 -1.66 6.98 6.57
C GLY A 113 -1.71 5.46 6.39
N VAL A 114 -0.73 4.96 5.66
CA VAL A 114 -0.54 3.53 5.35
C VAL A 114 0.87 3.13 5.74
N ASN A 115 1.02 2.04 6.50
CA ASN A 115 2.32 1.54 6.92
C ASN A 115 2.90 0.57 5.90
N ILE A 116 3.70 1.07 4.96
CA ILE A 116 4.19 0.23 3.87
C ILE A 116 5.39 -0.63 4.26
N PHE A 117 6.06 -0.32 5.38
CA PHE A 117 7.23 -1.04 5.86
C PHE A 117 7.49 -0.77 7.35
N ALA A 118 7.65 -1.82 8.15
CA ALA A 118 7.99 -1.76 9.56
C ALA A 118 9.02 -2.85 9.89
N LEU A 119 10.22 -2.43 10.31
CA LEU A 119 11.29 -3.34 10.70
C LEU A 119 12.10 -2.74 11.84
N GLY A 120 12.38 -3.55 12.87
CA GLY A 120 13.06 -3.08 14.08
C GLY A 120 12.27 -1.95 14.74
N ASN A 121 12.91 -0.80 14.93
CA ASN A 121 12.30 0.40 15.52
C ASN A 121 11.86 1.45 14.49
N ILE A 122 11.88 1.14 13.19
CA ILE A 122 11.48 2.09 12.14
C ILE A 122 10.20 1.59 11.48
N GLN A 123 9.30 2.53 11.19
CA GLN A 123 8.15 2.32 10.33
C GLN A 123 8.05 3.44 9.29
N LEU A 124 7.68 3.10 8.07
CA LEU A 124 7.56 4.00 6.94
C LEU A 124 6.08 4.21 6.65
N ILE A 125 5.58 5.40 7.00
CA ILE A 125 4.19 5.75 6.83
C ILE A 125 4.03 6.62 5.59
N CYS A 126 3.06 6.30 4.76
CA CYS A 126 2.75 6.99 3.52
C CYS A 126 1.36 7.64 3.57
N PRO A 127 1.12 8.67 2.76
CA PRO A 127 -0.24 9.17 2.56
C PRO A 127 -1.10 8.15 1.81
N GLY A 128 -2.42 8.23 1.97
CA GLY A 128 -3.37 7.25 1.42
C GLY A 128 -3.29 7.05 -0.11
N GLU A 129 -2.80 8.05 -0.85
CA GLU A 129 -2.56 7.99 -2.30
C GLU A 129 -1.70 6.79 -2.73
N ILE A 130 -0.83 6.28 -1.84
CA ILE A 130 0.06 5.14 -2.13
C ILE A 130 -0.72 3.88 -2.51
N ASN A 131 -1.93 3.70 -1.97
CA ASN A 131 -2.73 2.50 -2.22
C ASN A 131 -3.19 2.42 -3.68
N ALA A 132 -3.56 3.55 -4.28
CA ALA A 132 -3.91 3.61 -5.69
C ALA A 132 -2.70 3.32 -6.59
N ALA A 133 -1.54 3.89 -6.26
CA ALA A 133 -0.29 3.64 -6.99
C ALA A 133 0.15 2.16 -6.90
N ARG A 134 0.00 1.55 -5.72
CA ARG A 134 0.26 0.11 -5.51
C ARG A 134 -0.71 -0.77 -6.29
N ALA A 135 -2.00 -0.49 -6.20
CA ALA A 135 -3.00 -1.26 -6.93
C ALA A 135 -2.73 -1.22 -8.44
N ALA A 136 -2.31 -0.06 -8.96
CA ALA A 136 -1.89 0.07 -10.35
C ALA A 136 -0.62 -0.73 -10.66
N SER A 137 0.41 -0.71 -9.82
CA SER A 137 1.66 -1.45 -10.05
C SER A 137 1.51 -2.97 -10.02
N LEU A 138 0.48 -3.48 -9.33
CA LEU A 138 0.18 -4.91 -9.24
C LEU A 138 -0.71 -5.43 -10.38
N LYS A 139 -1.24 -4.54 -11.24
CA LYS A 139 -2.01 -4.96 -12.41
C LYS A 139 -1.12 -5.74 -13.37
N THR A 140 -1.53 -6.98 -13.65
CA THR A 140 -0.87 -7.82 -14.63
C THR A 140 -1.23 -7.34 -16.04
N THR A 141 -0.20 -6.99 -16.81
CA THR A 141 -0.32 -6.77 -18.25
C THR A 141 0.74 -7.66 -18.87
N ALA A 142 0.34 -8.83 -19.34
CA ALA A 142 1.25 -9.63 -20.15
C ALA A 142 1.48 -8.88 -21.46
N ASP A 143 2.74 -8.70 -21.83
CA ASP A 143 3.20 -8.07 -23.08
C ASP A 143 3.18 -6.53 -23.15
N ASP A 144 3.03 -5.83 -22.01
CA ASP A 144 3.21 -4.37 -21.94
C ASP A 144 4.22 -4.00 -20.83
N PHE A 145 5.50 -4.15 -21.18
CA PHE A 145 6.61 -3.88 -20.27
C PHE A 145 6.75 -2.39 -19.97
N GLU A 146 6.47 -1.52 -20.94
CA GLU A 146 6.59 -0.07 -20.76
C GLU A 146 5.54 0.45 -19.77
N ALA A 147 4.28 0.02 -19.89
CA ALA A 147 3.24 0.40 -18.93
C ALA A 147 3.52 -0.15 -17.53
N TYR A 148 4.08 -1.36 -17.42
CA TYR A 148 4.52 -1.89 -16.13
C TYR A 148 5.62 -1.02 -15.50
N ASP A 149 6.65 -0.67 -16.26
CA ASP A 149 7.75 0.16 -15.78
C ASP A 149 7.27 1.57 -15.39
N LEU A 150 6.33 2.14 -16.15
CA LEU A 150 5.72 3.44 -15.83
C LEU A 150 4.95 3.39 -14.51
N ARG A 151 4.15 2.34 -14.28
CA ARG A 151 3.41 2.14 -13.02
C ARG A 151 4.35 1.92 -11.84
N SER A 152 5.44 1.17 -12.04
CA SER A 152 6.49 0.98 -11.04
C SER A 152 7.18 2.30 -10.68
N LYS A 153 7.52 3.13 -11.68
CA LYS A 153 8.06 4.48 -11.46
C LYS A 153 7.07 5.39 -10.74
N ALA A 154 5.78 5.31 -11.07
CA ALA A 154 4.73 6.07 -10.39
C ALA A 154 4.62 5.67 -8.92
N LEU A 155 4.62 4.36 -8.61
CA LEU A 155 4.65 3.87 -7.23
C LEU A 155 5.87 4.39 -6.47
N LYS A 156 7.07 4.31 -7.06
CA LYS A 156 8.30 4.84 -6.45
C LYS A 156 8.20 6.34 -6.18
N ARG A 157 7.66 7.11 -7.12
CA ARG A 157 7.46 8.56 -6.95
C ARG A 157 6.48 8.88 -5.83
N THR A 158 5.36 8.16 -5.75
CA THR A 158 4.40 8.33 -4.64
C THR A 158 5.03 7.93 -3.31
N ALA A 159 5.87 6.89 -3.29
CA ALA A 159 6.58 6.45 -2.10
C ALA A 159 7.63 7.47 -1.58
N MET A 160 8.08 8.42 -2.42
CA MET A 160 8.97 9.51 -1.96
C MET A 160 8.27 10.48 -0.99
N LYS A 161 6.93 10.48 -0.95
CA LYS A 161 6.15 11.28 0.02
C LYS A 161 6.06 10.60 1.40
N CYS A 162 6.54 9.37 1.54
CA CYS A 162 6.47 8.63 2.80
C CYS A 162 7.51 9.13 3.78
N ILE A 163 7.18 9.09 5.07
CA ILE A 163 8.01 9.61 6.14
C ILE A 163 8.44 8.44 7.04
N PRO A 164 9.75 8.28 7.28
CA PRO A 164 10.23 7.30 8.25
C PRO A 164 10.00 7.84 9.67
N PHE A 165 9.41 7.02 10.52
CA PHE A 165 9.21 7.30 11.93
C PHE A 165 9.90 6.25 12.78
N LYS A 166 10.38 6.65 13.95
CA LYS A 166 10.63 5.68 15.02
C LYS A 166 9.29 5.24 15.64
N LYS A 167 9.17 3.99 16.09
CA LYS A 167 7.88 3.46 16.59
C LYS A 167 7.37 4.19 17.83
N GLU A 168 8.25 4.80 18.61
CA GLU A 168 7.90 5.63 19.77
C GLU A 168 7.38 7.03 19.40
N GLN A 169 7.54 7.47 18.14
CA GLN A 169 7.15 8.83 17.72
C GLN A 169 5.76 8.89 17.08
N ILE A 170 5.21 7.74 16.67
CA ILE A 170 3.92 7.66 16.00
C ILE A 170 3.18 6.38 16.40
N HIS A 171 1.92 6.54 16.79
CA HIS A 171 1.13 5.46 17.33
C HIS A 171 -0.16 5.30 16.55
N GLN A 172 -0.48 4.06 16.20
CA GLN A 172 -1.74 3.72 15.54
C GLN A 172 -2.90 3.82 16.52
N TRP A 173 -4.02 4.40 16.09
CA TRP A 173 -5.23 4.59 16.86
C TRP A 173 -6.47 4.49 15.98
N ASP A 174 -6.95 3.27 15.72
CA ASP A 174 -8.12 3.08 14.84
C ASP A 174 -9.47 3.13 15.58
N SER A 175 -9.46 3.38 16.89
CA SER A 175 -10.68 3.52 17.68
C SER A 175 -11.40 4.83 17.35
N PRO A 176 -12.74 4.83 17.25
CA PRO A 176 -13.50 6.04 16.98
C PRO A 176 -13.30 7.07 18.10
N ILE A 177 -13.01 8.31 17.70
CA ILE A 177 -12.94 9.48 18.59
C ILE A 177 -14.14 10.39 18.23
N SER A 178 -14.61 11.19 19.18
CA SER A 178 -15.57 12.29 18.99
C SER A 178 -15.19 13.22 17.83
N ASP A 179 -16.07 14.11 17.37
CA ASP A 179 -15.88 14.86 16.12
C ASP A 179 -14.54 15.67 16.05
N PRO A 180 -13.68 15.43 15.04
CA PRO A 180 -12.40 16.11 14.89
C PRO A 180 -12.53 17.55 14.39
N VAL A 181 -11.54 18.37 14.74
CA VAL A 181 -11.28 19.66 14.06
C VAL A 181 -10.12 19.47 13.08
N PHE A 182 -10.26 19.98 11.85
CA PHE A 182 -9.27 19.79 10.78
C PHE A 182 -8.34 21.00 10.68
N TYR A 183 -7.03 20.78 10.52
CA TYR A 183 -6.06 21.89 10.40
C TYR A 183 -6.16 22.67 9.08
N GLN A 184 -6.86 22.14 8.07
CA GLN A 184 -7.02 22.84 6.80
C GLN A 184 -8.38 22.61 6.13
N LYS A 185 -9.28 23.58 6.28
CA LYS A 185 -10.35 23.90 5.31
C LYS A 185 -10.48 25.42 5.18
N VAL A 186 -9.66 26.04 4.32
CA VAL A 186 -9.97 27.36 3.78
C VAL A 186 -9.60 27.43 2.30
N LYS A 187 -10.54 27.02 1.44
CA LYS A 187 -10.83 27.84 0.26
C LYS A 187 -12.13 28.55 0.60
N SER A 188 -12.00 29.73 1.18
CA SER A 188 -13.12 30.67 1.31
C SER A 188 -13.56 31.01 -0.11
N THR A 189 -14.56 30.29 -0.60
CA THR A 189 -15.40 30.87 -1.65
C THR A 189 -16.32 31.79 -0.87
N SER A 190 -15.91 33.05 -0.77
CA SER A 190 -16.70 34.14 -0.20
C SER A 190 -17.99 34.28 -1.01
N SER A 191 -19.00 33.48 -0.69
CA SER A 191 -20.39 33.83 -1.00
C SER A 191 -20.86 34.73 0.13
N ASN A 192 -21.14 35.99 -0.22
CA ASN A 192 -21.46 37.15 0.63
C ASN A 192 -22.68 36.99 1.57
N SER A 193 -23.16 35.78 1.84
CA SER A 193 -24.43 35.51 2.53
C SER A 193 -24.41 35.76 4.04
N ILE A 194 -23.27 35.59 4.72
CA ILE A 194 -23.22 35.72 6.20
C ILE A 194 -23.12 37.18 6.66
N LEU A 195 -22.47 38.05 5.87
CA LEU A 195 -22.39 39.48 6.19
C LEU A 195 -23.74 40.21 5.98
N ASP A 196 -24.57 39.74 5.05
CA ASP A 196 -25.90 40.31 4.82
C ASP A 196 -26.90 39.92 5.93
N LEU A 197 -26.81 38.69 6.46
CA LEU A 197 -27.65 38.24 7.58
C LEU A 197 -27.38 38.99 8.90
N LEU A 198 -26.16 39.51 9.09
CA LEU A 198 -25.81 40.29 10.29
C LEU A 198 -26.29 41.74 10.21
N LYS A 199 -26.60 42.26 9.01
CA LYS A 199 -27.18 43.61 8.85
C LYS A 199 -28.68 43.66 9.13
N GLU A 200 -29.38 42.53 9.05
CA GLU A 200 -30.82 42.44 9.34
C GLU A 200 -31.15 42.36 10.83
N ILE A 201 -30.17 42.05 11.69
CA ILE A 201 -30.37 41.98 13.15
C ILE A 201 -29.89 43.28 13.80
N LYS A 202 -30.50 44.41 13.42
CA LYS A 202 -30.45 45.64 14.24
C LYS A 202 -31.85 45.84 14.83
N PRO A 203 -32.06 45.72 16.16
CA PRO A 203 -33.36 45.98 16.76
C PRO A 203 -33.71 47.48 16.68
N PRO A 204 -34.96 47.84 16.35
CA PRO A 204 -35.38 49.23 16.37
C PRO A 204 -35.78 49.68 17.79
N HIS A 205 -35.41 50.93 18.08
CA HIS A 205 -35.86 51.81 19.17
C HIS A 205 -35.21 51.69 20.57
N ALA A 206 -34.24 52.59 20.79
CA ALA A 206 -34.13 53.36 22.01
C ALA A 206 -34.02 54.86 21.64
N SER A 207 -35.15 55.55 21.67
CA SER A 207 -35.32 56.99 21.91
C SER A 207 -36.81 57.31 21.90
#